data_AF-A0A9N9ITZ1-F1
#
_entry.id   AF-A0A9N9ITZ1-F1
#
_cell.length_a   1.000
_cell.length_b   1.000
_cell.length_c   1.000
_cell.angle_alpha   90.00
_cell.angle_beta   90.00
_cell.angle_gamma   90.00
#
_symmetry.space_group_name_H-M   'P 1'
#
loop_
_entity.id
_entity.type
_entity.pdbx_description
1 polymer ?
#
loop_
_entity_poly.entity_id
_entity_poly.type
_entity_poly.pdbx_seq_one_letter_code
_entity_poly.pdbx_strand_id
1 'polypeptide(L)'
;NGFVVLIPRYGIEGIVYSSSDKAKKVSTDLNLAPLIVYNSHNNCLESVIDGKVISIKLFDKVVVQISVNEDLIGGGEGGMRQKLKMELVQPFLPGLSVSNNNSGSLNKANADDNA
;
A
#
# COMPACT_ATOMS: atom_id res chain seq x y z
N ASN A 1 9.14 -7.34 -3.39
CA ASN A 1 9.00 -7.73 -1.98
C ASN A 1 7.65 -7.28 -1.46
N GLY A 2 6.97 -8.10 -0.68
CA GLY A 2 5.59 -7.86 -0.27
C GLY A 2 4.96 -9.09 0.37
N PHE A 3 3.67 -8.99 0.69
CA PHE A 3 2.87 -10.11 1.18
C PHE A 3 1.53 -10.14 0.45
N VAL A 4 0.94 -11.34 0.40
CA VAL A 4 -0.34 -11.60 -0.24
C VAL A 4 -1.45 -11.44 0.80
N VAL A 5 -2.53 -10.79 0.41
CA VAL A 5 -3.74 -10.67 1.23
C VAL A 5 -4.93 -11.27 0.48
N LEU A 6 -5.79 -11.95 1.24
CA LEU A 6 -7.11 -12.36 0.79
C LEU A 6 -8.14 -11.38 1.35
N ILE A 7 -9.07 -10.93 0.50
CA ILE A 7 -10.19 -10.08 0.89
C ILE A 7 -11.48 -10.88 0.69
N PRO A 8 -11.94 -11.62 1.72
CA PRO A 8 -13.00 -12.62 1.56
C PRO A 8 -14.32 -12.03 1.07
N ARG A 9 -14.63 -10.79 1.48
CA ARG A 9 -15.85 -10.08 1.09
C ARG A 9 -16.02 -9.95 -0.42
N TYR A 10 -14.92 -9.85 -1.16
CA TYR A 10 -14.93 -9.69 -2.61
C TYR A 10 -14.37 -10.91 -3.35
N GLY A 11 -13.86 -11.93 -2.63
CA GLY A 11 -13.18 -13.07 -3.24
C GLY A 11 -11.90 -12.69 -4.00
N ILE A 12 -11.23 -11.61 -3.60
CA ILE A 12 -10.04 -11.08 -4.28
C ILE A 12 -8.79 -11.44 -3.49
N GLU A 13 -7.77 -11.91 -4.20
CA GLU A 13 -6.39 -12.00 -3.73
C GLU A 13 -5.57 -10.87 -4.36
N GLY A 14 -4.66 -10.27 -3.59
CA GLY A 14 -3.71 -9.33 -4.16
C GLY A 14 -2.47 -9.15 -3.31
N ILE A 15 -1.49 -8.46 -3.91
CA ILE A 15 -0.16 -8.30 -3.33
C ILE A 15 -0.02 -6.87 -2.81
N VAL A 16 0.33 -6.75 -1.52
CA VAL A 16 0.81 -5.50 -0.94
C VAL A 16 2.33 -5.48 -1.08
N TYR A 17 2.82 -4.59 -1.94
CA TYR A 17 4.26 -4.44 -2.17
C TYR A 17 4.88 -3.49 -1.14
N SER A 18 6.05 -3.85 -0.61
CA SER A 18 6.88 -2.92 0.16
C SER A 18 7.42 -1.83 -0.76
N SER A 19 7.43 -0.57 -0.32
CA SER A 19 7.93 0.54 -1.12
C SER A 19 9.45 0.53 -1.21
N SER A 20 10.03 -0.21 -2.15
CA SER A 20 11.46 -0.07 -2.50
C SER A 20 11.71 1.16 -3.38
N ASP A 21 10.70 1.63 -4.12
CA ASP A 21 10.94 2.54 -5.25
C ASP A 21 10.57 4.00 -4.98
N LYS A 22 9.75 4.28 -3.96
CA LYS A 22 9.35 5.66 -3.61
C LYS A 22 10.25 6.33 -2.56
N ALA A 23 11.15 5.58 -1.91
CA ALA A 23 12.10 6.12 -0.94
C ALA A 23 13.31 6.83 -1.59
N LYS A 24 13.45 6.83 -2.92
CA LYS A 24 14.58 7.46 -3.63
C LYS A 24 14.51 8.98 -3.80
N LYS A 25 13.53 9.68 -3.19
CA LYS A 25 13.38 11.14 -3.35
C LYS A 25 13.25 11.96 -2.07
N VAL A 26 13.61 11.42 -0.90
CA VAL A 26 13.87 12.24 0.30
C VAL A 26 15.00 11.61 1.11
N SER A 27 15.91 12.46 1.58
CA SER A 27 17.06 12.22 2.47
C SER A 27 18.27 11.47 1.91
N THR A 28 19.20 12.26 1.35
CA THR A 28 20.63 12.17 1.63
C THR A 28 20.82 12.29 3.14
N ASP A 29 20.87 11.18 3.88
CA ASP A 29 21.70 11.00 5.08
C ASP A 29 21.35 9.70 5.83
N LEU A 30 22.43 8.99 6.19
CA LEU A 30 22.55 7.93 7.20
C LEU A 30 21.90 6.57 6.92
N ASN A 31 22.74 5.53 7.02
CA ASN A 31 22.46 4.10 7.17
C ASN A 31 21.08 3.74 7.77
N LEU A 32 20.01 3.77 6.96
CA LEU A 32 18.71 3.24 7.36
C LEU A 32 18.75 1.72 7.22
N ALA A 33 18.78 1.01 8.35
CA ALA A 33 18.49 -0.41 8.41
C ALA A 33 17.20 -0.73 7.62
N PRO A 34 17.07 -1.93 7.03
CA PRO A 34 15.89 -2.31 6.29
C PRO A 34 14.64 -2.10 7.16
N LEU A 35 13.77 -1.22 6.70
CA LEU A 35 12.60 -0.77 7.44
C LEU A 35 11.61 -1.91 7.73
N ILE A 36 11.68 -3.00 6.94
CA ILE A 36 10.91 -4.22 7.12
C ILE A 36 11.83 -5.40 6.85
N VAL A 37 11.90 -6.33 7.80
CA VAL A 37 12.73 -7.53 7.74
C VAL A 37 11.83 -8.75 7.80
N TYR A 38 12.07 -9.72 6.91
CA TYR A 38 11.41 -11.01 6.97
C TYR A 38 12.10 -11.91 7.98
N ASN A 39 11.35 -12.39 8.96
CA ASN A 39 11.80 -13.36 9.94
C ASN A 39 11.31 -14.76 9.54
N SER A 40 12.23 -15.61 9.07
CA SER A 40 11.92 -16.94 8.57
C SER A 40 11.61 -17.96 9.68
N HIS A 41 11.96 -17.67 10.93
CA HIS A 41 11.70 -18.59 12.04
C HIS A 41 10.21 -18.61 12.42
N ASN A 42 9.55 -17.46 12.36
CA ASN A 42 8.14 -17.27 12.71
C ASN A 42 7.26 -16.88 11.51
N ASN A 43 7.82 -16.85 10.29
CA ASN A 43 7.17 -16.47 9.03
C ASN A 43 6.42 -15.14 9.15
N CYS A 44 7.10 -14.09 9.62
CA CYS A 44 6.48 -12.78 9.78
C CYS A 44 7.36 -11.66 9.20
N LEU A 45 6.71 -10.52 8.93
CA LEU A 45 7.38 -9.27 8.56
C LEU A 45 7.47 -8.40 9.80
N GLU A 46 8.69 -8.08 10.22
CA GLU A 46 8.96 -7.28 11.41
C GLU A 46 9.53 -5.91 11.04
N SER A 47 9.11 -4.90 11.79
CA SER A 47 9.65 -3.55 11.76
C SER A 47 9.83 -3.07 13.18
N VAL A 48 10.92 -2.33 13.44
CA VAL A 48 11.18 -1.73 14.75
C VAL A 48 11.06 -0.22 14.61
N ILE A 49 10.13 0.37 15.35
CA ILE A 49 9.85 1.81 15.35
C ILE A 49 9.91 2.28 16.79
N ASP A 50 10.80 3.23 17.10
CA ASP A 50 10.95 3.80 18.44
C ASP A 50 11.11 2.74 19.55
N GLY A 51 11.81 1.64 19.25
CA GLY A 51 12.02 0.52 20.16
C GLY A 51 10.83 -0.45 20.30
N LYS A 52 9.70 -0.19 19.61
CA LYS A 52 8.55 -1.08 19.56
C LYS A 52 8.61 -1.98 18.32
N VAL A 53 8.47 -3.27 18.53
CA VAL A 53 8.35 -4.25 17.44
C VAL A 53 6.91 -4.27 16.92
N ILE A 54 6.74 -4.08 15.62
CA ILE A 54 5.50 -4.30 14.90
C ILE A 54 5.72 -5.48 13.96
N SER A 55 4.85 -6.49 14.05
CA SER A 55 4.94 -7.71 13.23
C SER A 55 3.64 -7.96 12.48
N ILE A 56 3.75 -8.40 11.22
CA ILE A 56 2.64 -8.98 10.45
C ILE A 56 2.93 -10.46 10.24
N LYS A 57 2.08 -11.33 10.78
CA LYS A 57 2.19 -12.80 10.66
C LYS A 57 1.21 -13.31 9.61
N LEU A 58 1.42 -14.57 9.21
CA LEU A 58 0.42 -15.30 8.44
C LEU A 58 -0.92 -15.31 9.18
N PHE A 59 -2.00 -15.10 8.43
CA PHE A 59 -3.39 -15.07 8.92
C PHE A 59 -3.75 -13.91 9.85
N ASP A 60 -2.86 -12.93 10.04
CA ASP A 60 -3.23 -11.70 10.72
C ASP A 60 -4.26 -10.91 9.91
N LYS A 61 -5.21 -10.29 10.61
CA LYS A 61 -6.13 -9.34 10.00
C LYS A 61 -5.40 -8.03 9.76
N VAL A 62 -5.42 -7.57 8.52
CA VAL A 62 -4.89 -6.28 8.10
C VAL A 62 -5.99 -5.43 7.48
N VAL A 63 -5.82 -4.11 7.53
CA VAL A 63 -6.67 -3.16 6.80
C VAL A 63 -5.89 -2.71 5.57
N VAL A 64 -6.47 -2.89 4.40
CA VAL A 64 -5.87 -2.49 3.11
C VAL A 64 -6.77 -1.51 2.38
N GLN A 65 -6.15 -0.60 1.63
CA GLN A 65 -6.80 0.25 0.65
C GLN A 65 -6.67 -0.38 -0.73
N ILE A 66 -7.78 -0.46 -1.45
CA ILE A 66 -7.83 -0.95 -2.84
C ILE A 66 -8.00 0.27 -3.75
N SER A 67 -7.17 0.36 -4.79
CA SER A 67 -7.29 1.36 -5.86
C SER A 67 -7.02 0.71 -7.23
N VAL A 68 -7.38 1.39 -8.32
CA VAL A 68 -7.07 0.95 -9.68
C VAL A 68 -6.00 1.89 -10.24
N ASN A 69 -4.94 1.34 -10.83
CA ASN A 69 -3.98 2.15 -11.57
C ASN A 69 -4.57 2.51 -12.93
N GLU A 70 -4.85 3.79 -13.14
CA GLU A 70 -5.41 4.34 -14.38
C GLU A 70 -4.32 4.73 -15.41
N ASP A 71 -3.05 4.72 -15.00
CA ASP A 71 -1.89 4.98 -15.88
C ASP A 71 -1.65 3.80 -16.83
N LEU A 72 -2.42 3.76 -17.92
CA LEU A 72 -2.09 3.08 -19.16
C LEU A 72 -2.19 4.08 -20.32
N ILE A 73 -1.35 5.12 -20.29
CA ILE A 73 -1.25 6.06 -21.42
C ILE A 73 -0.24 5.49 -22.44
N GLY A 74 -0.76 4.78 -23.44
CA GLY A 74 -0.12 4.43 -24.74
C GLY A 74 0.85 3.24 -24.75
N GLY A 75 0.93 2.37 -25.76
CA GLY A 75 0.26 2.30 -27.05
C GLY A 75 0.55 0.94 -27.73
N GLY A 76 -0.42 0.40 -28.46
CA GLY A 76 -0.35 -0.90 -29.17
C GLY A 76 -1.63 -1.72 -29.00
N GLU A 77 -1.89 -2.65 -29.93
CA GLU A 77 -2.99 -3.63 -29.90
C GLU A 77 -2.91 -4.49 -28.62
N GLY A 78 -3.51 -4.04 -27.51
CA GLY A 78 -3.52 -4.78 -26.25
C GLY A 78 -3.72 -3.98 -24.94
N GLY A 79 -3.84 -2.66 -24.97
CA GLY A 79 -3.69 -1.82 -23.75
C GLY A 79 -4.95 -1.49 -22.92
N MET A 80 -5.83 -2.44 -22.58
CA MET A 80 -6.97 -2.23 -21.66
C MET A 80 -6.77 -2.90 -20.28
N ARG A 81 -5.54 -3.01 -19.79
CA ARG A 81 -5.24 -3.75 -18.55
C ARG A 81 -5.21 -2.86 -17.31
N GLN A 82 -6.38 -2.55 -16.76
CA GLN A 82 -6.46 -1.97 -15.42
C GLN A 82 -5.85 -2.92 -14.38
N LYS A 83 -4.94 -2.42 -13.55
CA LYS A 83 -4.28 -3.21 -12.49
C LYS A 83 -4.78 -2.76 -11.12
N LEU A 84 -5.26 -3.70 -10.32
CA LEU A 84 -5.55 -3.47 -8.91
C LEU A 84 -4.27 -3.15 -8.15
N LYS A 85 -4.30 -2.09 -7.36
CA LYS A 85 -3.26 -1.66 -6.44
C LYS A 85 -3.77 -1.82 -5.02
N MET A 86 -3.01 -2.55 -4.21
CA MET A 86 -3.30 -2.77 -2.80
C MET A 86 -2.22 -2.14 -1.93
N GLU A 87 -2.65 -1.37 -0.93
CA GLU A 87 -1.77 -0.63 -0.02
C GLU A 87 -2.19 -0.93 1.42
N LEU A 88 -1.22 -1.11 2.31
CA LEU A 88 -1.48 -1.37 3.73
C LEU A 88 -1.93 -0.08 4.43
N VAL A 89 -2.91 -0.17 5.33
CA VAL A 89 -3.33 0.93 6.19
C VAL A 89 -3.07 0.58 7.66
N GLN A 90 -3.40 -0.66 8.06
CA GLN A 90 -3.14 -1.15 9.42
C GLN A 90 -2.67 -2.63 9.42
N PRO A 91 -1.72 -3.00 10.29
CA PRO A 91 -0.97 -2.12 11.21
C PRO A 91 -0.06 -1.16 10.44
N PHE A 92 0.17 0.02 11.01
CA PHE A 92 1.03 1.02 10.35
C PHE A 92 2.50 0.59 10.44
N LEU A 93 3.06 0.21 9.29
CA LEU A 93 4.47 -0.07 9.08
C LEU A 93 5.06 0.97 8.13
N PRO A 94 6.05 1.77 8.55
CA PRO A 94 6.72 2.72 7.68
C PRO A 94 7.26 2.02 6.43
N GLY A 95 7.18 2.71 5.29
CA GLY A 95 7.61 2.17 3.98
C GLY A 95 6.70 1.10 3.37
N LEU A 96 5.62 0.71 4.04
CA LEU A 96 4.61 -0.22 3.51
C LEU A 96 3.20 0.32 3.66
N SER A 97 2.93 1.03 4.75
CA SER A 97 1.62 1.62 5.03
C SER A 97 1.45 2.99 4.40
N VAL A 98 0.23 3.27 3.97
CA VAL A 98 -0.21 4.58 3.51
C VAL A 98 -1.09 5.24 4.58
N SER A 99 -0.91 6.53 4.78
CA SER A 99 -1.82 7.32 5.60
C SER A 99 -3.14 7.51 4.84
N ASN A 100 -4.26 7.20 5.49
CA ASN A 100 -5.59 7.36 4.91
C ASN A 100 -5.95 8.86 4.85
N ASN A 101 -5.42 9.59 3.87
CA ASN A 101 -5.62 11.04 3.73
C ASN A 101 -6.75 11.43 2.76
N ASN A 102 -7.45 10.47 2.14
CA ASN A 102 -8.39 10.77 1.05
C ASN A 102 -9.79 10.15 1.26
N SER A 103 -10.58 10.76 2.15
CA SER A 103 -12.03 10.56 2.17
C SER A 103 -12.77 11.91 2.26
N GLY A 104 -12.54 12.83 1.31
CA GLY A 104 -13.18 14.15 1.43
C GLY A 104 -13.10 15.18 0.28
N SER A 105 -12.82 14.85 -0.98
CA SER A 105 -12.83 15.87 -2.05
C SER A 105 -13.56 15.50 -3.35
N LEU A 106 -14.66 14.74 -3.26
CA LEU A 106 -15.48 14.41 -4.44
C LEU A 106 -16.93 14.97 -4.41
N ASN A 107 -17.26 15.86 -3.47
CA ASN A 107 -18.61 16.45 -3.35
C ASN A 107 -18.67 17.99 -3.54
N LYS A 108 -17.74 18.61 -4.27
CA LYS A 108 -17.84 20.04 -4.65
C LYS A 108 -17.52 20.25 -6.13
N ALA A 109 -18.39 19.74 -6.99
CA ALA A 109 -18.58 20.22 -8.35
C ALA A 109 -20.03 19.88 -8.70
N ASN A 110 -20.90 20.90 -8.66
CA ASN A 110 -22.30 20.97 -9.12
C ASN A 110 -23.18 21.71 -8.10
N ALA A 111 -22.84 22.97 -7.85
CA ALA A 111 -23.76 23.98 -7.36
C ALA A 111 -23.18 25.32 -7.79
N ASP A 112 -23.33 25.63 -9.07
CA ASP A 112 -23.34 26.98 -9.65
C ASP A 112 -23.72 26.84 -11.13
N ASP A 113 -24.99 26.53 -11.38
CA ASP A 113 -25.69 26.98 -12.59
C ASP A 113 -27.21 26.88 -12.37
N ASN A 114 -27.91 28.00 -12.58
CA ASN A 114 -29.34 28.31 -12.40
C ASN A 114 -29.76 28.99 -11.08
N ALA A 115 -29.63 30.31 -11.03
CA ALA A 115 -30.75 31.26 -10.93
C ALA A 115 -30.25 32.70 -11.10
#